data_AF-A0A8H6HN48-F1
#
_entry.id   AF-A0A8H6HN48-F1
#
_cell.length_a   1.000
_cell.length_b   1.000
_cell.length_c   1.000
_cell.angle_alpha   90.00
_cell.angle_beta   90.00
_cell.angle_gamma   90.00
#
_symmetry.space_group_name_H-M   'P 1'
#
loop_
_entity.id
_entity.type
_entity.pdbx_description
1 polymer ?
#
loop_
_entity_poly.entity_id
_entity_poly.type
_entity_poly.pdbx_seq_one_letter_code
_entity_poly.pdbx_strand_id
1 'polypeptide(L)'
;KTIVADVTTLRRHLEYAHEGKYNRWCLKNNYESKLPGAVKARKEALEVAEGRQGTLDDAVEENANIVPYTDALFEEAAEDWLIETNQPLDALSHPRFRYMVNVASRATKGVKIPEKRQTRAHIIARFKKNMTDLHRRLNVRPFRFAFPLPSY
;
A
#
# COMPACT_ATOMS: atom_id res chain seq x y z
N LYS A 1 37.02 -48.17 3.15
CA LYS A 1 35.83 -47.38 2.72
C LYS A 1 34.58 -48.10 3.25
N THR A 2 33.94 -47.57 4.27
CA THR A 2 32.62 -48.03 4.72
C THR A 2 31.59 -47.55 3.69
N ILE A 3 30.90 -48.47 3.03
CA ILE A 3 29.78 -48.12 2.15
C ILE A 3 28.62 -47.76 3.08
N VAL A 4 28.48 -46.48 3.39
CA VAL A 4 27.30 -45.97 4.10
C VAL A 4 26.16 -45.97 3.09
N ALA A 5 25.19 -46.86 3.28
CA ALA A 5 23.99 -46.87 2.46
C ALA A 5 23.24 -45.55 2.67
N ASP A 6 22.99 -44.84 1.56
CA ASP A 6 22.17 -43.63 1.59
C ASP A 6 20.79 -43.99 2.17
N VAL A 7 20.43 -43.36 3.28
CA VAL A 7 19.22 -43.69 4.07
C VAL A 7 17.94 -43.54 3.22
N THR A 8 17.99 -42.74 2.15
CA THR A 8 16.88 -42.60 1.20
C THR A 8 16.68 -43.85 0.34
N THR A 9 17.75 -44.57 0.02
CA THR A 9 17.72 -45.81 -0.78
C THR A 9 17.14 -46.98 0.01
N LEU A 10 17.48 -47.09 1.30
CA LEU A 10 16.96 -48.14 2.17
C LEU A 10 15.44 -48.03 2.39
N ARG A 11 14.92 -46.80 2.58
CA ARG A 11 13.47 -46.60 2.73
C ARG A 11 12.70 -46.93 1.46
N ARG A 12 13.24 -46.60 0.29
CA ARG A 12 12.65 -46.97 -1.01
C ARG A 12 12.69 -48.48 -1.26
N HIS A 13 13.79 -49.14 -0.89
CA HIS A 13 13.88 -50.60 -0.99
C HIS A 13 12.88 -51.28 -0.04
N LEU A 14 12.78 -50.78 1.20
CA LEU A 14 11.84 -51.28 2.21
C LEU A 14 10.39 -51.11 1.76
N GLU A 15 10.07 -49.99 1.10
CA GLU A 15 8.79 -49.78 0.45
C GLU A 15 8.56 -50.79 -0.67
N TYR A 16 9.47 -50.89 -1.64
CA TYR A 16 9.30 -51.77 -2.79
C TYR A 16 9.16 -53.26 -2.42
N ALA A 17 10.03 -53.76 -1.55
CA ALA A 17 10.12 -55.20 -1.26
C ALA A 17 9.32 -55.65 -0.03
N HIS A 18 9.07 -54.74 0.93
CA HIS A 18 8.64 -55.11 2.28
C HIS A 18 7.57 -54.21 2.89
N GLU A 19 6.91 -53.35 2.10
CA GLU A 19 5.90 -52.39 2.58
C GLU A 19 4.87 -53.01 3.52
N GLY A 20 4.23 -54.11 3.11
CA GLY A 20 3.18 -54.75 3.89
C GLY A 20 3.64 -55.29 5.25
N LYS A 21 4.86 -55.83 5.33
CA LYS A 21 5.44 -56.30 6.61
C LYS A 21 5.81 -55.14 7.51
N TYR A 22 6.39 -54.08 6.93
CA TYR A 22 6.79 -52.88 7.66
C TYR A 22 5.58 -52.14 8.24
N ASN A 23 4.54 -51.90 7.45
CA ASN A 23 3.34 -51.20 7.91
C ASN A 23 2.62 -51.99 9.02
N ARG A 24 2.56 -53.33 8.94
CA ARG A 24 2.03 -54.16 10.04
C ARG A 24 2.86 -54.05 11.32
N TRP A 25 4.19 -53.99 11.19
CA TRP A 25 5.07 -53.76 12.33
C TRP A 25 4.85 -52.36 12.92
N CYS A 26 4.74 -51.33 12.08
CA CYS A 26 4.42 -49.97 12.52
C CYS A 26 3.10 -49.92 13.31
N LEU A 27 2.03 -50.52 12.79
CA LEU A 27 0.74 -50.61 13.48
C LEU A 27 0.83 -51.34 14.82
N LYS A 28 1.51 -52.49 14.86
CA LYS A 28 1.67 -53.28 16.08
C LYS A 28 2.45 -52.54 17.18
N ASN A 29 3.37 -51.66 16.78
CA ASN A 29 4.26 -50.95 17.70
C ASN A 29 3.88 -49.47 17.89
N ASN A 30 2.70 -49.04 17.43
CA ASN A 30 2.23 -47.65 17.48
C ASN A 30 3.21 -46.63 16.84
N TYR A 31 3.90 -47.04 15.77
CA TYR A 31 4.75 -46.14 14.98
C TYR A 31 4.05 -45.66 13.72
N GLU A 32 4.32 -44.41 13.37
CA GLU A 32 3.90 -43.85 12.09
C GLU A 32 4.80 -44.35 10.95
N SER A 33 4.21 -44.78 9.83
CA SER A 33 4.98 -45.21 8.66
C SER A 33 5.78 -44.04 8.07
N LYS A 34 7.08 -44.24 7.91
CA LYS A 34 8.01 -43.29 7.28
C LYS A 34 8.43 -43.72 5.88
N LEU A 35 7.68 -44.64 5.25
CA LEU A 35 7.89 -44.98 3.85
C LEU A 35 7.59 -43.76 2.95
N PRO A 36 8.36 -43.55 1.86
CA PRO A 36 8.20 -42.40 0.99
C PRO A 36 6.76 -42.14 0.53
N GLY A 37 6.03 -43.18 0.12
CA GLY A 37 4.63 -43.10 -0.30
C GLY A 37 3.69 -42.68 0.83
N ALA A 38 3.86 -43.22 2.04
CA ALA A 38 3.08 -42.83 3.21
C ALA A 38 3.33 -41.36 3.62
N VAL A 39 4.59 -40.91 3.55
CA VAL A 39 4.95 -39.50 3.80
C VAL A 39 4.36 -38.59 2.72
N LYS A 40 4.40 -39.01 1.45
CA LYS A 40 3.84 -38.25 0.33
C LYS A 40 2.32 -38.10 0.47
N ALA A 41 1.61 -39.20 0.72
CA ALA A 41 0.16 -39.18 0.94
C ALA A 41 -0.24 -38.27 2.10
N ARG A 42 0.54 -38.24 3.19
CA ARG A 42 0.29 -37.30 4.31
C ARG A 42 0.50 -35.85 3.90
N LYS A 43 1.54 -35.54 3.13
CA LYS A 43 1.76 -34.18 2.61
C LYS A 43 0.63 -33.74 1.67
N GLU A 44 0.19 -34.61 0.77
CA GLU A 44 -0.94 -34.34 -0.13
C GLU A 44 -2.24 -34.14 0.66
N ALA A 45 -2.49 -34.95 1.69
CA ALA A 45 -3.66 -34.78 2.56
C ALA A 45 -3.60 -33.47 3.36
N LEU A 46 -2.42 -33.05 3.82
CA LEU A 46 -2.21 -31.75 4.47
C LEU A 46 -2.39 -30.60 3.49
N GLU A 47 -1.86 -30.68 2.26
CA GLU A 47 -2.06 -29.66 1.23
C GLU A 47 -3.53 -29.50 0.81
N VAL A 48 -4.29 -30.60 0.80
CA VAL A 48 -5.74 -30.59 0.55
C VAL A 48 -6.51 -30.01 1.75
N ALA A 49 -6.10 -30.33 2.98
CA ALA A 49 -6.78 -29.86 4.20
C ALA A 49 -6.43 -28.40 4.57
N GLU A 50 -5.19 -27.97 4.32
CA GLU A 50 -4.64 -26.66 4.68
C GLU A 50 -4.69 -25.66 3.50
N GLY A 51 -5.52 -25.94 2.50
CA GLY A 51 -5.89 -25.05 1.40
C GLY A 51 -4.86 -23.99 1.05
N ARG A 52 -3.89 -24.33 0.17
CA ARG A 52 -2.90 -23.42 -0.45
C ARG A 52 -2.54 -22.22 0.45
N GLN A 53 -1.57 -22.40 1.34
CA GLN A 53 -0.87 -21.26 1.91
C GLN A 53 -0.28 -20.44 0.74
N GLY A 54 -0.95 -19.34 0.39
CA GLY A 54 -0.50 -18.43 -0.65
C GLY A 54 0.86 -17.89 -0.24
N THR A 55 1.86 -18.05 -1.11
CA THR A 55 3.10 -17.29 -1.02
C THR A 55 2.74 -15.82 -0.90
N LEU A 56 3.23 -15.18 0.16
CA LEU A 56 3.02 -13.76 0.50
C LEU A 56 3.64 -12.77 -0.52
N ASP A 57 3.98 -13.24 -1.72
CA ASP A 57 4.70 -12.44 -2.71
C ASP A 57 3.79 -11.47 -3.47
N ASP A 58 2.47 -11.72 -3.53
CA ASP A 58 1.53 -10.84 -4.27
C ASP A 58 1.08 -9.59 -3.49
N ALA A 59 1.48 -9.45 -2.21
CA ALA A 59 1.01 -8.36 -1.35
C ALA A 59 2.12 -7.38 -0.91
N VAL A 60 3.33 -7.49 -1.46
CA VAL A 60 4.37 -6.50 -1.19
C VAL A 60 4.23 -5.39 -2.23
N GLU A 61 3.35 -4.41 -1.96
CA GLU A 61 3.54 -3.11 -2.60
C GLU A 61 4.90 -2.58 -2.18
N GLU A 62 5.78 -2.36 -3.16
CA GLU A 62 7.01 -1.62 -2.97
C GLU A 62 6.64 -0.25 -2.43
N ASN A 63 6.65 -0.11 -1.10
CA ASN A 63 6.52 1.18 -0.44
C ASN A 63 7.71 2.01 -0.92
N ALA A 64 7.49 2.83 -1.95
CA ALA A 64 8.42 3.84 -2.40
C ALA A 64 8.91 4.55 -1.14
N ASN A 65 10.22 4.51 -0.87
CA ASN A 65 10.84 5.01 0.36
C ASN A 65 10.30 6.42 0.69
N ILE A 66 9.26 6.50 1.52
CA ILE A 66 8.72 7.75 2.02
C ILE A 66 9.76 8.19 3.03
N VAL A 67 10.55 9.21 2.68
CA VAL A 67 11.46 9.84 3.63
C VAL A 67 10.61 10.22 4.85
N PRO A 68 10.90 9.66 6.04
CA PRO A 68 10.13 9.97 7.23
C PRO A 68 10.17 11.47 7.49
N TYR A 69 9.03 12.01 7.90
CA TYR A 69 8.97 13.41 8.34
C TYR A 69 9.95 13.63 9.51
N THR A 70 10.76 14.68 9.41
CA THR A 70 11.53 15.23 10.52
C THR A 70 11.36 16.75 10.51
N ASP A 71 11.36 17.36 11.69
CA ASP A 71 11.20 18.82 11.82
C ASP A 71 12.31 19.56 11.05
N ALA A 72 13.56 19.08 11.16
CA ALA A 72 14.72 19.66 10.46
C ALA A 72 14.57 19.62 8.93
N LEU A 73 14.10 18.50 8.36
CA LEU A 73 13.88 18.38 6.91
C LEU A 73 12.77 19.33 6.44
N PHE A 74 11.73 19.49 7.25
CA PHE A 74 10.64 20.41 6.94
C PHE A 74 11.08 21.88 7.03
N GLU A 75 11.90 22.23 8.02
CA GLU A 75 12.49 23.56 8.15
C GLU A 75 13.34 23.91 6.93
N GLU A 76 14.28 23.03 6.54
CA GLU A 76 15.12 23.20 5.35
C GLU A 76 14.28 23.38 4.07
N ALA A 77 13.31 22.50 3.84
CA ALA A 77 12.43 22.60 2.67
C ALA A 77 11.57 23.88 2.67
N ALA A 78 11.19 24.38 3.84
CA ALA A 78 10.44 25.63 3.96
C ALA A 78 11.34 26.85 3.67
N GLU A 79 12.58 26.86 4.14
CA GLU A 79 13.57 27.90 3.85
C GLU A 79 13.87 27.97 2.35
N ASP A 80 14.16 26.83 1.72
CA ASP A 80 14.40 26.75 0.27
C ASP A 80 13.22 27.30 -0.52
N TRP A 81 12.00 26.89 -0.16
CA TRP A 81 10.79 27.38 -0.82
C TRP A 81 10.62 28.91 -0.69
N LEU A 82 10.91 29.49 0.47
CA LEU A 82 10.85 30.94 0.69
C LEU A 82 11.86 31.69 -0.19
N ILE A 83 13.10 31.19 -0.27
CA ILE A 83 14.19 31.80 -1.05
C ILE A 83 13.89 31.72 -2.54
N GLU A 84 13.58 30.53 -3.05
CA GLU A 84 13.35 30.30 -4.49
C GLU A 84 12.18 31.09 -5.04
N THR A 85 11.11 31.24 -4.24
CA THR A 85 9.88 31.92 -4.67
C THR A 85 9.77 33.35 -4.18
N ASN A 86 10.81 33.86 -3.50
CA ASN A 86 10.90 35.20 -2.94
C ASN A 86 9.66 35.58 -2.10
N GLN A 87 9.26 34.69 -1.20
CA GLN A 87 8.10 34.88 -0.34
C GLN A 87 8.48 35.68 0.91
N PRO A 88 7.53 36.43 1.50
CA PRO A 88 7.76 37.05 2.79
C PRO A 88 7.95 35.97 3.87
N LEU A 89 8.83 36.23 4.85
CA LEU A 89 9.06 35.32 5.99
C LEU A 89 7.76 35.03 6.78
N ASP A 90 6.86 36.01 6.82
CA ASP A 90 5.55 35.88 7.46
C ASP A 90 4.60 34.86 6.78
N ALA A 91 4.95 34.36 5.58
CA ALA A 91 4.15 33.35 4.88
C ALA A 91 3.96 32.08 5.71
N LEU A 92 4.99 31.65 6.47
CA LEU A 92 4.93 30.46 7.33
C LEU A 92 4.02 30.67 8.57
N SER A 93 3.87 31.92 9.00
CA SER A 93 2.99 32.30 10.11
C SER A 93 1.52 32.39 9.70
N HIS A 94 1.23 32.43 8.39
CA HIS A 94 -0.12 32.64 7.90
C HIS A 94 -1.05 31.46 8.26
N PRO A 95 -2.21 31.68 8.92
CA PRO A 95 -3.08 30.59 9.39
C PRO A 95 -3.55 29.64 8.28
N ARG A 96 -3.77 30.15 7.06
CA ARG A 96 -4.16 29.30 5.92
C ARG A 96 -3.03 28.40 5.44
N PHE A 97 -1.78 28.83 5.55
CA PHE A 97 -0.63 28.00 5.22
C PHE A 97 -0.54 26.82 6.20
N ARG A 98 -0.61 27.09 7.51
CA ARG A 98 -0.67 26.04 8.54
C ARG A 98 -1.84 25.08 8.36
N TYR A 99 -3.01 25.59 7.99
CA TYR A 99 -4.16 24.75 7.67
C TYR A 99 -3.90 23.83 6.47
N MET A 100 -3.28 24.35 5.40
CA MET A 100 -2.93 23.57 4.22
C MET A 100 -1.96 22.43 4.55
N VAL A 101 -0.91 22.71 5.33
CA VAL A 101 0.06 21.70 5.80
C VAL A 101 -0.62 20.62 6.64
N ASN A 102 -1.49 21.01 7.58
CA ASN A 102 -2.27 20.07 8.40
C ASN A 102 -3.22 19.18 7.58
N VAL A 103 -3.75 19.68 6.47
CA VAL A 103 -4.56 18.86 5.55
C VAL A 103 -3.66 17.91 4.77
N ALA A 104 -2.51 18.39 4.29
CA ALA A 104 -1.53 17.62 3.56
C ALA A 104 -0.92 16.47 4.39
N SER A 105 -0.61 16.70 5.67
CA SER A 105 -0.01 15.70 6.55
C SER A 105 -0.91 14.49 6.85
N ARG A 106 -2.22 14.62 6.60
CA ARG A 106 -3.20 13.53 6.75
C ARG A 106 -3.33 12.67 5.49
N ALA A 107 -2.68 13.03 4.40
CA ALA A 107 -2.78 12.30 3.14
C ALA A 107 -1.98 11.00 3.19
N THR A 108 -2.64 9.86 2.98
CA THR A 108 -2.00 8.54 2.99
C THR A 108 -1.35 8.17 1.66
N LYS A 109 -1.77 8.81 0.55
CA LYS A 109 -1.31 8.53 -0.82
C LYS A 109 -0.55 9.71 -1.43
N GLY A 110 0.09 10.51 -0.58
CA GLY A 110 0.71 11.78 -0.96
C GLY A 110 -0.33 12.86 -1.35
N VAL A 111 0.18 14.03 -1.74
CA VAL A 111 -0.64 15.21 -2.05
C VAL A 111 -0.52 15.54 -3.54
N LYS A 112 -1.66 15.65 -4.23
CA LYS A 112 -1.72 16.12 -5.62
C LYS A 112 -1.85 17.64 -5.64
N ILE A 113 -0.77 18.33 -6.02
CA ILE A 113 -0.78 19.79 -6.16
C ILE A 113 -1.50 20.16 -7.48
N PRO A 114 -2.54 21.01 -7.43
CA PRO A 114 -3.29 21.38 -8.63
C PRO A 114 -2.47 22.27 -9.56
N GLU A 115 -2.65 22.11 -10.88
CA GLU A 115 -1.99 22.95 -11.88
C GLU A 115 -2.45 24.41 -11.79
N LYS A 116 -1.61 25.34 -12.29
CA LYS A 116 -1.91 26.79 -12.31
C LYS A 116 -3.26 27.11 -12.94
N ARG A 117 -3.58 26.50 -14.09
CA ARG A 117 -4.84 26.72 -14.82
C ARG A 117 -6.05 26.23 -14.02
N GLN A 118 -5.94 25.05 -13.43
CA GLN A 118 -6.98 24.44 -12.60
C GLN A 118 -7.21 25.30 -11.35
N THR A 119 -6.14 25.69 -10.67
CA THR A 119 -6.18 26.57 -9.49
C THR A 119 -6.87 27.89 -9.81
N ARG A 120 -6.52 28.55 -10.92
CA ARG A 120 -7.19 29.78 -11.37
C ARG A 120 -8.68 29.55 -11.62
N ALA A 121 -9.05 28.48 -12.32
CA ALA A 121 -10.45 28.15 -12.59
C ALA A 121 -11.24 27.92 -11.28
N HIS A 122 -10.65 27.22 -10.31
CA HIS A 122 -11.27 26.97 -9.01
C HIS A 122 -11.47 28.24 -8.19
N ILE A 123 -10.50 29.18 -8.21
CA ILE A 123 -10.64 30.48 -7.54
C ILE A 123 -11.81 31.26 -8.13
N ILE A 124 -11.88 31.36 -9.47
CA ILE A 124 -12.97 32.07 -10.16
C ILE A 124 -14.32 31.41 -9.84
N ALA A 125 -14.40 30.08 -9.87
CA ALA A 125 -15.61 29.36 -9.55
C ALA A 125 -16.07 29.60 -8.11
N ARG A 126 -15.15 29.56 -7.14
CA ARG A 126 -15.44 29.85 -5.73
C ARG A 126 -15.94 31.28 -5.55
N PHE A 127 -15.32 32.25 -6.23
CA PHE A 127 -15.76 33.64 -6.22
C PHE A 127 -17.20 33.79 -6.77
N LYS A 128 -17.48 33.21 -7.95
CA LYS A 128 -18.82 33.23 -8.56
C LYS A 128 -19.89 32.61 -7.66
N LYS A 129 -19.57 31.50 -7.00
CA LYS A 129 -20.48 30.85 -6.04
C LYS A 129 -20.78 31.78 -4.87
N ASN A 130 -19.75 32.37 -4.25
CA ASN A 130 -19.92 33.30 -3.14
C ASN A 130 -20.78 34.50 -3.54
N MET A 131 -20.59 35.07 -4.74
CA MET A 131 -21.42 36.16 -5.24
C MET A 131 -22.88 35.75 -5.45
N THR A 132 -23.11 34.56 -6.01
CA THR A 132 -24.47 34.01 -6.18
C THR A 132 -25.16 33.80 -4.84
N ASP A 133 -24.46 33.22 -3.87
CA ASP A 133 -25.00 32.98 -2.53
C ASP A 133 -25.26 34.28 -1.78
N LEU A 134 -24.38 35.28 -1.92
CA LEU A 134 -24.58 36.62 -1.37
C LEU A 134 -25.81 37.29 -1.97
N HIS A 135 -25.98 37.23 -3.29
CA HIS A 135 -27.17 37.76 -3.97
C HIS A 135 -28.45 37.11 -3.45
N ARG A 136 -28.46 35.78 -3.29
CA ARG A 136 -29.60 35.04 -2.74
C ARG A 136 -29.95 35.54 -1.32
N ARG A 137 -28.94 35.78 -0.48
CA ARG A 137 -29.13 36.23 0.90
C ARG A 137 -29.61 37.68 0.99
N LEU A 138 -29.21 38.53 0.06
CA LEU A 138 -29.54 39.95 0.04
C LEU A 138 -30.82 40.29 -0.75
N ASN A 139 -31.51 39.30 -1.34
CA ASN A 139 -32.74 39.48 -2.14
C ASN A 139 -32.63 40.51 -3.29
N VAL A 140 -31.41 40.77 -3.78
CA VAL A 140 -31.18 41.70 -4.89
C VAL A 140 -31.43 40.96 -6.21
N ARG A 141 -32.20 41.57 -7.12
CA ARG A 141 -32.44 41.00 -8.46
C ARG A 141 -31.09 40.71 -9.15
N PRO A 142 -30.93 39.59 -9.89
CA PRO A 142 -29.64 39.18 -10.41
C PRO A 142 -29.08 40.21 -11.39
N PHE A 143 -27.98 40.86 -11.01
CA PHE A 143 -27.18 41.68 -11.92
C PHE A 143 -26.52 40.75 -12.95
N ARG A 144 -26.92 40.84 -14.22
CA ARG A 144 -26.34 40.06 -15.31
C ARG A 144 -24.94 40.61 -15.63
N PHE A 145 -23.91 40.06 -15.01
CA PHE A 145 -22.54 40.22 -15.50
C PHE A 145 -22.36 39.35 -16.75
N ALA A 146 -22.60 39.93 -17.92
CA ALA A 146 -22.17 39.34 -19.20
C ALA A 146 -20.65 39.52 -19.33
N PHE A 147 -19.89 38.55 -18.80
CA PHE A 147 -18.48 38.45 -19.16
C PHE A 147 -18.35 37.48 -20.35
N PRO A 148 -17.76 37.91 -21.48
CA PRO A 148 -17.62 37.07 -22.65
C PRO A 148 -16.75 35.85 -22.29
N LEU A 149 -17.20 34.67 -22.71
CA LEU A 149 -16.42 33.44 -22.60
C LEU A 149 -15.15 33.56 -23.46
N PRO A 150 -13.99 33.07 -23.01
CA PRO A 150 -12.80 33.07 -23.83
C PRO A 150 -12.98 32.10 -24.99
N SER A 151 -12.90 32.61 -26.21
CA SER A 151 -12.69 31.81 -27.42
C SER A 151 -11.31 31.14 -27.33
N TYR A 152 -11.29 29.81 -27.41
CA TYR A 152 -10.07 29.04 -27.58
C TYR A 152 -9.52 29.19 -29.00
#